data_AF-A0A2N0KX23-F1
#
_entry.id   AF-A0A2N0KX23-F1
#
_cell.length_a   1.000
_cell.length_b   1.000
_cell.length_c   1.000
_cell.angle_alpha   90.00
_cell.angle_beta   90.00
_cell.angle_gamma   90.00
#
_symmetry.space_group_name_H-M   'P 1'
#
loop_
_entity.id
_entity.type
_entity.pdbx_description
1 polymer ?
#
loop_
_entity_poly.entity_id
_entity_poly.type
_entity_poly.pdbx_seq_one_letter_code
_entity_poly.pdbx_strand_id
1 'polypeptide(L)'
;MPSYLVLAAMKGRFVSEQGHTYDNFQMMGYSDGTDPKGAVANFFDEPPYPIQWGDVEYLWAERLADDPNNGHLGDYERVYVETLRARWEGGEER
;
A
#
# COMPACT_ATOMS: atom_id res chain seq x y z
N MET A 1 10.11 16.22 4.73
CA MET A 1 9.27 15.28 5.50
C MET A 1 8.52 14.47 4.47
N PRO A 2 8.39 13.15 4.65
CA PRO A 2 7.66 12.33 3.71
C PRO A 2 6.20 12.79 3.61
N SER A 3 5.69 12.77 2.40
CA SER A 3 4.38 13.34 2.07
C SER A 3 3.23 12.36 2.28
N TYR A 4 3.53 11.05 2.38
CA TYR A 4 2.54 9.99 2.46
C TYR A 4 2.89 8.91 3.48
N LEU A 5 1.85 8.34 4.08
CA LEU A 5 1.84 7.09 4.84
C LEU A 5 1.38 5.95 3.91
N VAL A 6 2.21 4.94 3.72
CA VAL A 6 1.90 3.75 2.93
C VAL A 6 1.30 2.67 3.82
N LEU A 7 0.19 2.11 3.36
CA LEU A 7 -0.59 1.08 4.03
C LEU A 7 -0.79 -0.10 3.09
N ALA A 8 -0.91 -1.29 3.66
CA ALA A 8 -1.11 -2.55 2.95
C ALA A 8 -2.36 -3.25 3.46
N ALA A 9 -3.18 -3.76 2.55
CA ALA A 9 -4.16 -4.79 2.85
C ALA A 9 -3.47 -6.13 2.67
N MET A 10 -3.41 -6.91 3.75
CA MET A 10 -2.77 -8.22 3.80
C MET A 10 -3.79 -9.29 3.44
N LYS A 11 -3.35 -10.36 2.78
CA LYS A 11 -4.19 -11.51 2.48
C LYS A 11 -4.67 -12.18 3.76
N GLY A 12 -5.90 -12.67 3.72
CA GLY A 12 -6.58 -13.27 4.87
C GLY A 12 -7.43 -12.26 5.64
N ARG A 13 -8.13 -12.75 6.67
CA ARG A 13 -9.02 -11.94 7.50
C ARG A 13 -8.68 -12.19 8.96
N PHE A 14 -8.76 -11.13 9.77
CA PHE A 14 -8.77 -11.32 11.22
C PHE A 14 -10.17 -11.72 11.66
N VAL A 15 -10.24 -12.71 12.54
CA VAL A 15 -11.47 -13.14 13.18
C VAL A 15 -11.33 -12.82 14.66
N SER A 16 -12.22 -11.99 15.21
CA SER A 16 -12.25 -11.76 16.65
C SER A 16 -12.80 -12.98 17.38
N GLU A 17 -12.57 -13.06 18.69
CA GLU A 17 -13.14 -14.12 19.54
C GLU A 17 -14.67 -14.19 19.49
N GLN A 18 -15.33 -13.08 19.13
CA GLN A 18 -16.78 -12.98 18.97
C GLN A 18 -17.27 -13.38 17.56
N GLY A 19 -16.35 -13.74 16.66
CA GLY A 19 -16.65 -14.17 15.28
C GLY A 19 -16.80 -13.03 14.27
N HIS A 20 -16.47 -11.79 14.63
CA HIS A 20 -16.46 -10.69 13.67
C HIS A 20 -15.22 -10.76 12.78
N THR A 21 -15.41 -10.57 11.47
CA THR A 21 -14.31 -10.50 10.51
C THR A 21 -13.88 -9.06 10.30
N TYR A 22 -12.56 -8.83 10.30
CA TYR A 22 -11.96 -7.53 10.04
C TYR A 22 -10.95 -7.64 8.90
N ASP A 23 -10.81 -6.53 8.18
CA ASP A 23 -9.75 -6.37 7.20
C ASP A 23 -8.39 -6.38 7.92
N ASN A 24 -7.47 -7.14 7.36
CA ASN A 24 -6.11 -7.24 7.86
C ASN A 24 -5.28 -6.15 7.17
N PHE A 25 -5.17 -4.97 7.78
CA PHE A 25 -4.33 -3.91 7.25
C PHE A 25 -3.09 -3.67 8.11
N GLN A 26 -2.00 -3.28 7.46
CA GLN A 26 -0.71 -2.99 8.09
C GLN A 26 -0.17 -1.64 7.64
N MET A 27 0.35 -0.87 8.60
CA MET A 27 1.17 0.32 8.32
C MET A 27 2.55 -0.13 7.84
N MET A 28 2.90 0.27 6.63
CA MET A 28 4.18 -0.12 6.03
C MET A 28 5.24 0.93 6.36
N GLY A 29 4.97 2.19 6.08
CA GLY A 29 5.96 3.21 6.34
C GLY A 29 5.64 4.50 5.65
N TYR A 30 6.66 5.32 5.47
CA TYR A 30 6.51 6.64 4.87
C TYR A 30 7.18 6.66 3.50
N SER A 31 6.57 7.38 2.56
CA SER A 31 7.08 7.53 1.20
C SER A 31 6.76 8.91 0.65
N ASP A 32 7.56 9.35 -0.30
CA ASP A 32 7.32 10.57 -1.08
C ASP A 32 6.83 10.21 -2.49
N GLY A 33 6.02 11.09 -3.07
CA GLY A 33 5.47 10.92 -4.41
C GLY A 33 4.75 12.18 -4.88
N THR A 34 4.53 12.30 -6.20
CA THR A 34 3.72 13.38 -6.78
C THR A 34 2.24 13.23 -6.45
N ASP A 35 1.80 12.00 -6.24
CA ASP A 35 0.44 11.57 -5.91
C ASP A 35 0.51 10.25 -5.09
N PRO A 36 -0.62 9.77 -4.52
CA PRO A 36 -0.63 8.54 -3.72
C PRO A 36 -0.06 7.32 -4.45
N LYS A 37 -0.34 7.17 -5.74
CA LYS A 37 0.12 6.04 -6.55
C LYS A 37 1.63 6.09 -6.77
N GLY A 38 2.17 7.27 -7.04
CA GLY A 38 3.61 7.51 -7.12
C GLY A 38 4.31 7.18 -5.81
N ALA A 39 3.72 7.54 -4.67
CA ALA A 39 4.28 7.20 -3.35
C ALA A 39 4.31 5.69 -3.10
N VAL A 40 3.24 4.97 -3.49
CA VAL A 40 3.20 3.49 -3.43
C VAL A 40 4.23 2.86 -4.37
N ALA A 41 4.33 3.35 -5.61
CA ALA A 41 5.29 2.84 -6.59
C ALA A 41 6.73 3.01 -6.08
N ASN A 42 7.08 4.20 -5.58
CA ASN A 42 8.39 4.47 -5.01
C ASN A 42 8.70 3.55 -3.82
N PHE A 43 7.72 3.33 -2.94
CA PHE A 43 7.87 2.45 -1.79
C PHE A 43 8.05 0.98 -2.19
N PHE A 44 7.33 0.55 -3.23
CA PHE A 44 7.44 -0.82 -3.75
C PHE A 44 8.77 -1.06 -4.46
N ASP A 45 9.24 -0.08 -5.22
CA ASP A 45 10.47 -0.18 -6.02
C ASP A 45 11.74 -0.13 -5.12
N GLU A 46 11.71 0.63 -4.02
CA GLU A 46 12.81 0.72 -3.05
C GLU A 46 12.30 0.54 -1.59
N PRO A 47 11.92 -0.69 -1.20
CA PRO A 47 11.34 -0.92 0.11
C PRO A 47 12.41 -0.74 1.20
N PRO A 48 12.11 -0.03 2.30
CA PRO A 48 13.09 0.25 3.36
C PRO A 48 13.47 -0.98 4.20
N TYR A 49 12.79 -2.10 4.00
CA TYR A 49 13.03 -3.38 4.67
C TYR A 49 12.50 -4.53 3.80
N PRO A 50 12.90 -5.79 4.05
CA PRO A 50 12.39 -6.93 3.29
C PRO A 50 10.88 -7.15 3.51
N ILE A 51 10.13 -7.29 2.42
CA ILE A 51 8.67 -7.51 2.44
C ILE A 51 8.33 -8.78 1.66
N GLN A 52 7.52 -9.66 2.25
CA GLN A 52 6.94 -10.78 1.53
C GLN A 52 5.69 -10.32 0.78
N TRP A 53 5.87 -9.85 -0.45
CA TRP A 53 4.78 -9.33 -1.28
C TRP A 53 3.67 -10.35 -1.57
N GLY A 54 3.96 -11.65 -1.45
CA GLY A 54 2.97 -12.71 -1.56
C GLY A 54 1.83 -12.58 -0.54
N ASP A 55 2.09 -11.99 0.62
CA ASP A 55 1.12 -11.81 1.72
C ASP A 55 0.32 -10.52 1.61
N VAL A 56 0.62 -9.65 0.63
CA VAL A 56 -0.05 -8.37 0.41
C VAL A 56 -1.03 -8.50 -0.75
N GLU A 57 -2.25 -8.00 -0.59
CA GLU A 57 -3.29 -7.94 -1.61
C GLU A 57 -3.20 -6.63 -2.41
N TYR A 58 -3.21 -5.50 -1.73
CA TYR A 58 -2.99 -4.19 -2.36
C TYR A 58 -2.38 -3.19 -1.39
N LEU A 59 -1.74 -2.16 -1.95
CA LEU A 59 -1.19 -1.03 -1.24
C LEU A 59 -2.02 0.23 -1.53
N TRP A 60 -2.00 1.17 -0.60
CA TRP A 60 -2.43 2.54 -0.84
C TRP A 60 -1.60 3.52 -0.02
N ALA A 61 -1.74 4.81 -0.32
CA ALA A 61 -1.05 5.86 0.38
C ALA A 61 -2.03 6.93 0.86
N GLU A 62 -1.90 7.32 2.12
CA GLU A 62 -2.64 8.42 2.74
C GLU A 62 -1.72 9.64 2.86
N ARG A 63 -2.21 10.81 2.46
CA ARG A 63 -1.41 12.04 2.48
C ARG A 63 -1.23 12.53 3.92
N LEU A 64 0.00 12.92 4.26
CA LEU A 64 0.35 13.55 5.54
C LEU A 64 0.22 15.07 5.42
N ALA A 65 -1.02 15.55 5.32
CA ALA A 65 -1.34 16.97 5.32
C ALA A 65 -2.45 17.27 6.34
N ASP A 66 -2.50 18.50 6.83
CA ASP A 66 -3.64 18.99 7.60
C ASP A 66 -4.72 19.44 6.61
N ASP A 67 -5.43 18.47 6.04
CA ASP A 67 -6.51 18.67 5.07
C ASP A 67 -7.75 17.87 5.53
N PRO A 68 -8.94 18.49 5.60
CA PRO A 68 -10.17 17.80 5.93
C PRO A 68 -10.56 16.69 4.92
N ASN A 69 -9.94 16.66 3.74
CA ASN A 69 -10.07 15.59 2.75
C ASN A 69 -8.96 14.52 2.87
N ASN A 70 -8.46 14.24 4.08
CA ASN A 70 -7.56 13.12 4.36
C ASN A 70 -8.26 12.03 5.19
N GLY A 71 -7.64 10.86 5.30
CA GLY A 71 -8.19 9.75 6.08
C GLY A 71 -9.24 8.96 5.29
N HIS A 72 -8.96 8.73 4.03
CA HIS A 72 -9.87 8.05 3.09
C HIS A 72 -9.89 6.53 3.26
N LEU A 73 -9.05 5.98 4.15
CA LEU A 73 -9.05 4.57 4.57
C LEU A 73 -9.03 3.58 3.38
N GLY A 74 -8.31 3.93 2.30
CA GLY A 74 -8.26 3.10 1.09
C GLY A 74 -9.42 3.31 0.10
N ASP A 75 -10.16 4.42 0.20
CA ASP A 75 -10.99 4.97 -0.88
C ASP A 75 -10.13 5.61 -2.00
N TYR A 76 -8.86 5.92 -1.72
CA TYR A 76 -7.89 6.29 -2.75
C TYR A 76 -7.54 5.08 -3.65
N GLU A 77 -6.91 5.36 -4.79
CA GLU A 77 -6.58 4.36 -5.82
C GLU A 77 -5.78 3.19 -5.21
N ARG A 78 -6.44 2.03 -5.10
CA ARG A 78 -5.83 0.77 -4.61
C ARG A 78 -4.86 0.26 -5.66
N VAL A 79 -3.62 0.04 -5.25
CA VAL A 79 -2.56 -0.45 -6.12
C VAL A 79 -2.33 -1.92 -5.82
N TYR A 80 -2.86 -2.79 -6.68
CA TYR A 80 -2.70 -4.24 -6.55
C TYR A 80 -1.25 -4.65 -6.82
N VAL A 81 -0.73 -5.51 -5.95
CA VAL A 81 0.67 -5.97 -6.01
C VAL A 81 0.94 -6.71 -7.31
N GLU A 82 -0.03 -7.46 -7.81
CA GLU A 82 0.06 -8.19 -9.07
C GLU A 82 0.30 -7.24 -10.26
N THR A 83 -0.31 -6.05 -10.24
CA THR A 83 -0.13 -5.03 -11.29
C THR A 83 1.28 -4.44 -11.25
N LEU A 84 1.85 -4.24 -10.05
CA LEU A 84 3.22 -3.76 -9.88
C LEU A 84 4.22 -4.81 -10.34
N ARG A 85 4.03 -6.07 -9.96
CA ARG A 85 4.89 -7.17 -10.39
C ARG A 85 4.87 -7.39 -11.89
N ALA A 86 3.69 -7.31 -12.53
CA ALA A 86 3.58 -7.42 -13.99
C ALA A 86 4.38 -6.34 -14.74
N ARG A 87 4.48 -5.12 -14.18
CA ARG A 87 5.33 -4.04 -14.73
C ARG A 87 6.82 -4.40 -14.68
N TRP A 88 7.27 -5.06 -13.62
CA TRP A 88 8.66 -5.51 -13.47
C TRP A 88 8.97 -6.74 -14.34
N GLU A 89 8.08 -7.73 -14.33
CA GLU A 89 8.23 -8.98 -15.11
C GLU A 89 8.06 -8.73 -16.62
N GLY A 90 7.26 -7.74 -17.02
CA GLY A 90 7.13 -7.29 -18.41
C GLY A 90 8.17 -6.24 -18.85
N GLY A 91 9.04 -5.79 -17.94
CA GLY A 91 10.08 -4.79 -18.18
C GLY A 91 11.44 -5.35 -18.59
N GLU A 92 11.62 -6.68 -18.58
CA GLU A 92 12.85 -7.34 -19.05
C GLU A 92 12.92 -7.51 -20.59
N GLU A 93 11.94 -7.02 -21.34
CA GLU A 93 12.05 -6.84 -22.80
C GLU A 93 12.02 -5.35 -23.18
N ARG A 94 13.18 -4.68 -23.11
CA ARG A 94 13.79 -3.86 -24.18
C ARG A 94 15.02 -3.10 -23.71
#